data_AF-A0A2V8GPR7-F1
#
_entry.id   AF-A0A2V8GPR7-F1
#
_cell.length_a   1.000
_cell.length_b   1.000
_cell.length_c   1.000
_cell.angle_alpha   90.00
_cell.angle_beta   90.00
_cell.angle_gamma   90.00
#
_symmetry.space_group_name_H-M   'P 1'
#
loop_
_entity.id
_entity.type
_entity.pdbx_description
1 polymer ?
#
loop_
_entity_poly.entity_id
_entity_poly.type
_entity_poly.pdbx_seq_one_letter_code
_entity_poly.pdbx_strand_id
1 'polypeptide(L)'
;MEGEDAMKAQLGVALVLAAGFALTSVSAAIDPTADPVNVHLAAAQRAAGLDYPGLLARVCIVPPTGADAAAGRRRAGGVNGLTPAAPAPREERVPPRSEWYQEPRQIFDNLYWVGNLRNNSWVIKTSAGLIVVDTLFHYTVEAEIVDGIKKLGMNPRDIKYVLITHGHGDHDEGAKILQDLGARIVMSAADWGLMLNGTPLPGGNPKRDMVATDGQ
;
A
#
# COMPACT_ATOMS: atom_id res chain seq x y z
N MET A 1 -52.69 19.96 64.08
CA MET A 1 -51.76 21.08 63.96
C MET A 1 -50.61 20.59 63.09
N GLU A 2 -50.84 20.49 61.78
CA GLU A 2 -50.69 21.62 60.83
C GLU A 2 -49.26 22.12 60.92
N GLY A 3 -48.40 21.89 59.94
CA GLY A 3 -48.50 22.33 58.56
C GLY A 3 -47.13 22.97 58.29
N GLU A 4 -46.40 22.51 57.29
CA GLU A 4 -46.09 23.38 56.15
C GLU A 4 -45.45 24.72 56.58
N ASP A 5 -44.12 24.76 56.59
CA ASP A 5 -43.44 25.95 56.10
C ASP A 5 -42.13 25.54 55.45
N ALA A 6 -42.28 25.30 54.16
CA ALA A 6 -41.20 25.08 53.23
C ALA A 6 -40.31 26.33 53.12
N MET A 7 -39.07 26.07 52.70
CA MET A 7 -38.42 26.93 51.71
C MET A 7 -38.03 28.34 52.19
N LYS A 8 -36.98 28.42 53.02
CA LYS A 8 -36.08 29.57 52.98
C LYS A 8 -34.62 29.15 52.97
N ALA A 9 -34.12 29.08 51.74
CA ALA A 9 -32.83 29.63 51.33
C ALA A 9 -31.56 29.08 52.01
N GLN A 10 -30.94 28.13 51.30
CA GLN A 10 -29.56 28.23 50.82
C GLN A 10 -28.59 29.06 51.69
N LEU A 11 -27.72 28.38 52.43
CA LEU A 11 -26.28 28.58 52.34
C LEU A 11 -25.57 27.50 53.15
N GLY A 12 -24.66 26.75 52.52
CA GLY A 12 -23.71 25.89 53.24
C GLY A 12 -23.68 24.42 52.83
N VAL A 13 -23.62 24.11 51.53
CA VAL A 13 -23.19 22.78 51.07
C VAL A 13 -21.74 22.90 50.60
N ALA A 14 -20.81 22.36 51.39
CA ALA A 14 -19.54 21.78 50.92
C ALA A 14 -18.75 21.22 52.11
N LEU A 15 -18.84 19.90 52.36
CA LEU A 15 -17.64 19.07 52.56
C LEU A 15 -17.99 17.57 52.57
N VAL A 16 -17.87 16.95 51.38
CA VAL A 16 -17.22 15.66 51.10
C VAL A 16 -17.41 14.53 52.13
N LEU A 17 -18.39 13.66 51.87
CA LEU A 17 -18.39 12.25 52.32
C LEU A 17 -17.89 11.39 51.15
N ALA A 18 -16.59 11.10 51.13
CA ALA A 18 -15.98 10.12 50.25
C ALA A 18 -15.47 8.94 51.09
N ALA A 19 -16.38 8.03 51.46
CA ALA A 19 -16.02 6.68 51.88
C ALA A 19 -16.36 5.76 50.72
N GLY A 20 -15.40 5.61 49.81
CA GLY A 20 -15.52 4.84 48.58
C GLY A 20 -15.73 3.35 48.85
N PHE A 21 -16.75 2.82 48.20
CA PHE A 21 -16.91 1.42 47.83
C PHE A 21 -15.57 0.84 47.32
N ALA A 22 -14.99 -0.12 48.05
CA ALA A 22 -13.96 -0.99 47.51
C ALA A 22 -14.62 -2.04 46.60
N LEU A 23 -14.93 -1.66 45.37
CA LEU A 23 -15.16 -2.62 44.28
C LEU A 23 -13.79 -3.19 43.88
N THR A 24 -13.52 -4.42 44.29
CA THR A 24 -12.44 -5.21 43.68
C THR A 24 -12.87 -5.53 42.25
N SER A 25 -12.46 -4.70 41.30
CA SER A 25 -12.48 -5.04 39.89
C SER A 25 -11.48 -6.17 39.65
N VAL A 26 -11.97 -7.41 39.68
CA VAL A 26 -11.27 -8.53 39.04
C VAL A 26 -11.30 -8.24 37.55
N SER A 27 -10.23 -7.65 37.01
CA SER A 27 -9.97 -7.72 35.59
C SER A 27 -9.78 -9.19 35.24
N ALA A 28 -10.79 -9.80 34.60
CA ALA A 28 -10.59 -11.07 33.93
C ALA A 28 -9.46 -10.86 32.92
N ALA A 29 -8.28 -11.41 33.22
CA ALA A 29 -7.19 -11.43 32.26
C ALA A 29 -7.67 -12.22 31.04
N ILE A 30 -7.67 -11.57 29.87
CA ILE A 30 -7.93 -12.24 28.60
C ILE A 30 -6.80 -13.26 28.43
N ASP A 31 -7.13 -14.55 28.44
CA ASP A 31 -6.17 -15.60 28.17
C ASP A 31 -5.68 -15.47 26.72
N PRO A 32 -4.41 -15.07 26.49
CA PRO A 32 -3.90 -14.86 25.14
C PRO A 32 -3.79 -16.17 24.33
N THR A 33 -4.06 -17.32 24.94
CA THR A 33 -4.03 -18.64 24.30
C THR A 33 -5.40 -19.12 23.81
N ALA A 34 -6.49 -18.44 24.18
CA ALA A 34 -7.85 -18.85 23.80
C ALA A 34 -8.30 -18.33 22.42
N ASP A 35 -7.61 -17.32 21.88
CA ASP A 35 -7.86 -16.78 20.54
C ASP A 35 -6.78 -17.28 19.57
N PRO A 36 -7.15 -18.08 18.54
CA PRO A 36 -6.21 -18.58 17.54
C PRO A 36 -5.36 -17.48 16.89
N VAL A 37 -5.91 -16.28 16.72
CA VAL A 37 -5.19 -15.13 16.13
C VAL A 37 -4.05 -14.70 17.06
N ASN A 38 -4.29 -14.63 18.37
CA ASN A 38 -3.29 -14.18 19.35
C ASN A 38 -2.13 -15.17 19.49
N VAL A 39 -2.38 -16.47 19.33
CA VAL A 39 -1.32 -17.49 19.29
C VAL A 39 -0.38 -17.27 18.10
N HIS A 40 -0.94 -17.00 16.91
CA HIS A 40 -0.15 -16.71 15.72
C HIS A 40 0.59 -15.38 15.82
N LEU A 41 -0.03 -14.35 16.38
CA LEU A 41 0.63 -13.06 16.65
C LEU A 41 1.83 -13.23 17.60
N ALA A 42 1.67 -13.97 18.70
CA ALA A 42 2.76 -14.20 19.65
C ALA A 42 3.91 -15.02 19.04
N ALA A 43 3.60 -16.01 18.20
CA ALA A 43 4.61 -16.77 17.47
C ALA A 43 5.38 -15.90 16.46
N ALA A 44 4.66 -15.05 15.70
CA ALA A 44 5.25 -14.11 14.77
C ALA A 44 6.15 -13.08 15.48
N GLN A 45 5.71 -12.53 16.62
CA GLN A 45 6.51 -11.60 17.43
C GLN A 45 7.80 -12.24 17.96
N ARG A 46 7.74 -13.49 18.44
CA ARG A 46 8.93 -14.23 18.88
C ARG A 46 9.90 -14.51 17.72
N ALA A 47 9.38 -14.86 16.55
CA ALA A 47 10.19 -15.14 15.37
C ALA A 47 10.86 -13.87 14.81
N ALA A 48 10.14 -12.74 14.81
CA ALA A 48 10.65 -11.47 14.29
C ALA A 48 11.70 -10.80 15.20
N GLY A 49 11.69 -11.11 16.51
CA GLY A 49 12.66 -10.61 17.47
C GLY A 49 12.84 -9.08 17.39
N LEU A 50 14.05 -8.64 17.07
CA LEU A 50 14.42 -7.24 16.86
C LEU A 50 14.88 -6.98 15.42
N ASP A 51 14.39 -7.73 14.44
CA ASP A 51 14.84 -7.62 13.05
C ASP A 51 14.27 -6.37 12.35
N TYR A 52 13.16 -5.82 12.86
CA TYR A 52 12.47 -4.67 12.27
C TYR A 52 12.10 -3.56 13.27
N PRO A 53 12.98 -3.15 14.20
CA PRO A 53 12.62 -2.26 15.29
C PRO A 53 12.30 -0.86 14.78
N GLY A 54 12.96 -0.43 13.70
CA GLY A 54 12.68 0.84 13.02
C GLY A 54 11.31 0.85 12.34
N LEU A 55 10.91 -0.25 11.69
CA LEU A 55 9.59 -0.37 11.06
C LEU A 55 8.49 -0.42 12.14
N LEU A 56 8.67 -1.25 13.17
CA LEU A 56 7.75 -1.34 14.30
C LEU A 56 7.58 0.01 14.99
N ALA A 57 8.68 0.70 15.28
CA ALA A 57 8.63 2.03 15.88
C ALA A 57 7.85 2.99 14.99
N ARG A 58 8.09 2.98 13.67
CA ARG A 58 7.46 3.93 12.75
C ARG A 58 5.99 3.65 12.47
N VAL A 59 5.59 2.38 12.42
CA VAL A 59 4.21 1.98 12.10
C VAL A 59 3.33 1.92 13.34
N CYS A 60 3.85 1.48 14.49
CA CYS A 60 3.03 1.13 15.64
C CYS A 60 3.24 2.02 16.87
N ILE A 61 4.44 2.59 17.06
CA ILE A 61 4.79 3.30 18.32
C ILE A 61 4.75 4.80 18.15
N VAL A 62 5.34 5.32 17.08
CA VAL A 62 5.41 6.75 16.80
C VAL A 62 4.03 7.21 16.31
N PRO A 63 3.29 8.05 17.06
CA PRO A 63 2.02 8.56 16.61
C PRO A 63 2.20 9.31 15.30
N PRO A 64 1.33 9.13 14.29
CA PRO A 64 1.42 9.89 13.07
C PRO A 64 1.23 11.37 13.42
N THR A 65 2.30 12.15 13.35
CA THR A 65 2.15 13.60 13.41
C THR A 65 1.44 14.06 12.14
N GLY A 66 0.73 15.19 12.14
CA GLY A 66 0.05 15.70 10.94
C GLY A 66 1.01 15.87 9.74
N ALA A 67 2.30 16.04 10.01
CA ALA A 67 3.38 16.01 9.03
C ALA A 67 3.67 14.59 8.50
N ASP A 68 3.52 13.52 9.29
CA ASP A 68 3.73 12.13 8.88
C ASP A 68 2.61 11.58 7.99
N ALA A 69 1.35 11.98 8.21
CA ALA A 69 0.26 11.66 7.28
C ALA A 69 0.44 12.38 5.93
N ALA A 70 1.08 13.54 5.92
CA ALA A 70 1.46 14.26 4.69
C ALA A 70 2.81 13.79 4.11
N ALA A 71 3.74 13.32 4.94
CA ALA A 71 5.09 12.90 4.57
C ALA A 71 5.19 11.41 4.22
N GLY A 72 4.28 10.55 4.69
CA GLY A 72 4.15 9.17 4.20
C GLY A 72 3.86 9.13 2.70
N ARG A 73 3.11 10.13 2.20
CA ARG A 73 2.89 10.38 0.77
C ARG A 73 4.11 10.94 0.03
N ARG A 74 5.15 11.38 0.73
CA ARG A 74 6.39 11.95 0.15
C ARG A 74 7.62 11.04 0.34
N ARG A 75 7.52 9.98 1.14
CA ARG A 75 8.64 9.08 1.50
C ARG A 75 8.67 7.75 0.74
N ALA A 76 7.78 7.59 -0.24
CA ALA A 76 7.83 6.55 -1.27
C ALA A 76 9.13 6.55 -2.10
N GLY A 77 9.87 7.67 -2.10
CA GLY A 77 11.19 7.79 -2.74
C GLY A 77 12.26 8.18 -1.73
N GLY A 78 12.92 7.21 -1.10
CA GLY A 78 14.17 7.43 -0.39
C GLY A 78 14.14 7.07 1.09
N VAL A 79 14.80 5.96 1.42
CA VAL A 79 15.40 5.73 2.73
C VAL A 79 16.38 6.86 3.03
N ASN A 80 15.93 7.85 3.79
CA ASN A 80 16.70 8.67 4.75
C ASN A 80 16.00 10.03 4.93
N GLY A 81 15.19 10.14 6.00
CA GLY A 81 15.14 11.26 6.96
C GLY A 81 15.03 12.73 6.55
N LEU A 82 15.64 13.19 5.45
CA LEU A 82 15.91 14.60 5.18
C LEU A 82 14.87 15.19 4.21
N THR A 83 14.48 16.43 4.49
CA THR A 83 13.55 17.25 3.69
C THR A 83 13.84 17.14 2.20
N PRO A 84 12.85 16.94 1.31
CA PRO A 84 13.09 16.94 -0.12
C PRO A 84 13.47 18.36 -0.56
N ALA A 85 14.75 18.59 -0.85
CA ALA A 85 15.09 19.56 -1.87
C ALA A 85 14.37 19.12 -3.15
N ALA A 86 13.80 20.05 -3.91
CA ALA A 86 13.26 19.74 -5.24
C ALA A 86 14.35 18.98 -6.00
N PRO A 87 14.09 17.74 -6.45
CA PRO A 87 15.12 16.99 -7.16
C PRO A 87 15.47 17.80 -8.40
N ALA A 88 16.76 18.17 -8.53
CA ALA A 88 17.31 18.52 -9.82
C ALA A 88 16.90 17.42 -10.83
N PRO A 89 16.67 17.74 -12.12
CA PRO A 89 16.33 16.73 -13.11
C PRO A 89 17.36 15.60 -13.00
N ARG A 90 16.94 14.45 -12.46
CA ARG A 90 17.80 13.28 -12.49
C ARG A 90 17.82 12.89 -13.94
N GLU A 91 18.96 13.10 -14.58
CA GLU A 91 19.22 12.46 -15.86
C GLU A 91 18.98 10.96 -15.63
N GLU A 92 17.99 10.44 -16.33
CA GLU A 92 17.55 9.09 -16.09
C GLU A 92 18.63 8.13 -16.59
N ARG A 93 19.33 7.52 -15.64
CA ARG A 93 20.35 6.53 -15.95
C ARG A 93 19.69 5.18 -16.17
N VAL A 94 19.31 4.89 -17.40
CA VAL A 94 18.87 3.55 -17.80
C VAL A 94 20.03 2.56 -17.63
N PRO A 95 19.90 1.52 -16.78
CA PRO A 95 20.94 0.53 -16.62
C PRO A 95 21.12 -0.31 -17.90
N PRO A 96 22.35 -0.83 -18.15
CA PRO A 96 22.59 -1.77 -19.25
C PRO A 96 21.58 -2.91 -19.26
N ARG A 97 21.14 -3.32 -20.46
CA ARG A 97 20.14 -4.39 -20.63
C ARG A 97 20.47 -5.67 -19.87
N SER A 98 21.75 -6.02 -19.76
CA SER A 98 22.21 -7.19 -19.01
C SER A 98 21.92 -7.17 -17.51
N GLU A 99 21.63 -6.00 -16.93
CA GLU A 99 21.36 -5.84 -15.49
C GLU A 99 19.88 -6.01 -15.12
N TRP A 100 18.98 -6.01 -16.11
CA TRP A 100 17.55 -6.17 -15.89
C TRP A 100 16.95 -7.28 -16.74
N TYR A 101 17.36 -7.43 -18.00
CA TYR A 101 16.63 -8.26 -18.96
C TYR A 101 16.55 -9.74 -18.59
N GLN A 102 15.37 -10.33 -18.75
CA GLN A 102 15.16 -11.78 -18.65
C GLN A 102 14.26 -12.31 -19.78
N GLU A 103 14.37 -13.62 -20.09
CA GLU A 103 13.42 -14.23 -21.03
C GLU A 103 12.07 -14.50 -20.36
N PRO A 104 10.95 -14.22 -21.05
CA PRO A 104 9.61 -14.51 -20.55
C PRO A 104 9.40 -16.02 -20.49
N ARG A 105 8.51 -16.47 -19.60
CA ARG A 105 8.27 -17.90 -19.41
C ARG A 105 6.87 -18.18 -18.88
N GLN A 106 6.26 -19.23 -19.42
CA GLN A 106 5.05 -19.80 -18.84
C GLN A 106 5.43 -20.51 -17.54
N ILE A 107 4.71 -20.25 -16.46
CA ILE A 107 4.97 -20.89 -15.16
C ILE A 107 4.09 -22.12 -15.00
N PHE A 108 2.77 -21.95 -15.09
CA PHE A 108 1.78 -23.03 -15.13
C PHE A 108 0.47 -22.52 -15.74
N ASP A 109 -0.37 -23.43 -16.24
CA ASP A 109 -1.70 -23.16 -16.78
C ASP A 109 -1.74 -21.93 -17.69
N ASN A 110 -2.44 -20.87 -17.26
CA ASN A 110 -2.63 -19.61 -17.97
C ASN A 110 -1.82 -18.45 -17.37
N LEU A 111 -0.85 -18.73 -16.49
CA LEU A 111 0.01 -17.74 -15.85
C LEU A 111 1.40 -17.70 -16.49
N TYR A 112 1.79 -16.50 -16.90
CA TYR A 112 3.06 -16.24 -17.56
C TYR A 112 3.79 -15.12 -16.83
N TRP A 113 5.11 -15.24 -16.78
CA TRP A 113 5.99 -14.25 -16.21
C TRP A 113 6.65 -13.44 -17.33
N VAL A 114 6.57 -12.12 -17.22
CA VAL A 114 7.12 -11.10 -18.14
C VAL A 114 7.84 -10.00 -17.34
N GLY A 115 8.45 -10.39 -16.23
CA GLY A 115 9.25 -9.53 -15.36
C GLY A 115 10.73 -9.50 -15.74
N ASN A 116 11.54 -8.90 -14.89
CA ASN A 116 12.96 -8.70 -15.11
C ASN A 116 13.77 -9.13 -13.85
N LEU A 117 15.09 -8.93 -13.82
CA LEU A 117 15.95 -9.31 -12.69
C LEU A 117 15.66 -8.57 -11.38
N ARG A 118 14.91 -7.45 -11.44
CA ARG A 118 14.69 -6.53 -10.32
C ARG A 118 13.24 -6.49 -9.86
N ASN A 119 12.30 -6.63 -10.79
CA ASN A 119 10.87 -6.46 -10.56
C ASN A 119 10.07 -7.53 -11.33
N ASN A 120 8.89 -7.86 -10.81
CA ASN A 120 8.02 -8.85 -11.43
C ASN A 120 6.92 -8.16 -12.23
N SER A 121 6.55 -8.79 -13.35
CA SER A 121 5.31 -8.52 -14.05
C SER A 121 4.75 -9.84 -14.54
N TRP A 122 3.43 -9.96 -14.54
CA TRP A 122 2.73 -11.20 -14.83
C TRP A 122 1.66 -10.98 -15.89
N VAL A 123 1.42 -12.00 -16.69
CA VAL A 123 0.31 -12.06 -17.62
C VAL A 123 -0.58 -13.24 -17.25
N ILE A 124 -1.86 -12.97 -17.05
CA ILE A 124 -2.90 -13.99 -16.90
C ILE A 124 -3.67 -14.02 -18.21
N LYS A 125 -3.61 -15.16 -18.90
CA LYS A 125 -4.35 -15.38 -20.14
C LYS A 125 -5.77 -15.85 -19.84
N THR A 126 -6.76 -15.19 -20.44
CA THR A 126 -8.17 -15.60 -20.34
C THR A 126 -8.75 -15.77 -21.75
N SER A 127 -9.97 -16.32 -21.85
CA SER A 127 -10.70 -16.37 -23.12
C SER A 127 -11.14 -14.98 -23.62
N ALA A 128 -11.22 -13.98 -22.74
CA ALA A 128 -11.62 -12.60 -23.07
C ALA A 128 -10.45 -11.67 -23.41
N GLY A 129 -9.21 -12.12 -23.19
CA GLY A 129 -7.99 -11.35 -23.39
C GLY A 129 -6.98 -11.53 -22.25
N LEU A 130 -6.03 -10.63 -22.15
CA LEU A 130 -4.92 -10.70 -21.19
C LEU A 130 -5.14 -9.71 -20.04
N ILE A 131 -4.72 -10.13 -18.85
CA ILE A 131 -4.58 -9.26 -17.68
C ILE A 131 -3.09 -9.19 -17.36
N VAL A 132 -2.54 -7.98 -17.26
CA VAL A 132 -1.17 -7.74 -16.81
C VAL A 132 -1.19 -7.33 -15.34
N VAL A 133 -0.25 -7.82 -14.55
CA VAL A 133 -0.03 -7.38 -13.16
C VAL A 133 1.34 -6.70 -13.08
N ASP A 134 1.34 -5.43 -12.67
CA ASP A 134 2.47 -4.50 -12.65
C ASP A 134 3.12 -4.23 -14.01
N THR A 135 3.74 -3.05 -14.14
CA THR A 135 4.20 -2.50 -15.42
C THR A 135 5.69 -2.18 -15.48
N LEU A 136 6.45 -2.52 -14.45
CA LEU A 136 7.90 -2.29 -14.39
C LEU A 136 8.27 -0.80 -14.53
N PHE A 137 9.58 -0.53 -14.64
CA PHE A 137 10.08 0.76 -15.13
C PHE A 137 9.81 0.91 -16.63
N HIS A 138 9.48 2.12 -17.08
CA HIS A 138 9.10 2.37 -18.48
C HIS A 138 10.16 1.91 -19.50
N TYR A 139 11.46 2.04 -19.20
CA TYR A 139 12.55 1.64 -20.10
C TYR A 139 12.64 0.12 -20.31
N THR A 140 11.95 -0.69 -19.49
CA THR A 140 11.91 -2.15 -19.62
C THR A 140 10.65 -2.68 -20.29
N VAL A 141 9.56 -1.89 -20.32
CA VAL A 141 8.21 -2.33 -20.71
C VAL A 141 8.17 -2.95 -22.10
N GLU A 142 8.80 -2.30 -23.08
CA GLU A 142 8.76 -2.78 -24.46
C GLU A 142 9.44 -4.16 -24.57
N ALA A 143 10.62 -4.31 -23.97
CA ALA A 143 11.39 -5.54 -24.06
C ALA A 143 10.82 -6.69 -23.22
N GLU A 144 10.35 -6.40 -22.01
CA GLU A 144 9.89 -7.42 -21.06
C GLU A 144 8.42 -7.78 -21.26
N ILE A 145 7.55 -6.76 -21.34
CA ILE A 145 6.11 -6.99 -21.39
C ILE A 145 5.65 -7.13 -22.83
N VAL A 146 5.88 -6.13 -23.68
CA VAL A 146 5.32 -6.10 -25.05
C VAL A 146 5.95 -7.20 -25.90
N ASP A 147 7.27 -7.25 -25.98
CA ASP A 147 7.98 -8.29 -26.73
C ASP A 147 7.91 -9.65 -26.01
N GLY A 148 7.87 -9.67 -24.68
CA GLY A 148 7.70 -10.91 -23.93
C GLY A 148 6.36 -11.60 -24.22
N ILE A 149 5.25 -10.84 -24.25
CA ILE A 149 3.93 -11.33 -24.67
C ILE A 149 3.98 -11.88 -26.10
N LYS A 150 4.64 -11.19 -27.04
CA LYS A 150 4.80 -11.67 -28.43
C LYS A 150 5.58 -12.99 -28.48
N LYS A 151 6.70 -13.09 -27.74
CA LYS A 151 7.53 -14.31 -27.67
C LYS A 151 6.78 -15.52 -27.11
N LEU A 152 5.85 -15.27 -26.19
CA LEU A 152 4.95 -16.30 -25.63
C LEU A 152 3.79 -16.66 -26.56
N GLY A 153 3.76 -16.15 -27.80
CA GLY A 153 2.73 -16.45 -28.80
C GLY A 153 1.40 -15.76 -28.52
N MET A 154 1.41 -14.65 -27.77
CA MET A 154 0.24 -13.84 -27.46
C MET A 154 0.33 -12.47 -28.14
N ASN A 155 -0.78 -11.73 -28.19
CA ASN A 155 -0.83 -10.40 -28.78
C ASN A 155 -0.94 -9.32 -27.68
N PRO A 156 -0.01 -8.35 -27.60
CA PRO A 156 -0.10 -7.24 -26.63
C PRO A 156 -1.35 -6.37 -26.79
N ARG A 157 -1.98 -6.34 -27.97
CA ARG A 157 -3.28 -5.65 -28.18
C ARG A 157 -4.46 -6.37 -27.50
N ASP A 158 -4.26 -7.59 -27.03
CA ASP A 158 -5.28 -8.34 -26.29
C ASP A 158 -5.28 -8.03 -24.80
N ILE A 159 -4.36 -7.19 -24.30
CA ILE A 159 -4.37 -6.72 -22.91
C ILE A 159 -5.64 -5.90 -22.66
N LYS A 160 -6.48 -6.39 -21.77
CA LYS A 160 -7.74 -5.74 -21.36
C LYS A 160 -7.57 -4.94 -20.09
N TYR A 161 -6.84 -5.50 -19.12
CA TYR A 161 -6.63 -4.89 -17.82
C TYR A 161 -5.16 -4.93 -17.44
N VAL A 162 -4.73 -3.87 -16.78
CA VAL A 162 -3.46 -3.77 -16.07
C VAL A 162 -3.78 -3.50 -14.61
N LEU A 163 -3.47 -4.46 -13.74
CA LEU A 163 -3.61 -4.32 -12.30
C LEU A 163 -2.26 -3.85 -11.75
N ILE A 164 -2.23 -2.69 -11.11
CA ILE A 164 -1.01 -2.16 -10.49
C ILE A 164 -1.12 -2.35 -8.98
N THR A 165 -0.14 -3.03 -8.41
CA THR A 165 -0.12 -3.39 -6.99
C THR A 165 0.04 -2.16 -6.11
N HIS A 166 0.89 -1.22 -6.51
CA HIS A 166 1.10 0.05 -5.80
C HIS A 166 1.81 1.09 -6.69
N GLY A 167 1.69 2.37 -6.33
CA GLY A 167 2.21 3.51 -7.10
C GLY A 167 3.68 3.85 -6.81
N HIS A 168 4.61 2.94 -7.13
CA HIS A 168 6.04 3.22 -7.17
C HIS A 168 6.60 2.95 -8.57
N GLY A 169 7.59 3.75 -8.98
CA GLY A 169 8.08 3.80 -10.36
C GLY A 169 8.54 2.46 -10.95
N ASP A 170 8.91 1.52 -10.09
CA ASP A 170 9.31 0.16 -10.46
C ASP A 170 8.14 -0.79 -10.75
N HIS A 171 6.89 -0.35 -10.55
CA HIS A 171 5.65 -1.10 -10.78
C HIS A 171 4.65 -0.35 -11.68
N ASP A 172 4.76 0.96 -11.84
CA ASP A 172 3.69 1.78 -12.41
C ASP A 172 4.09 2.67 -13.61
N GLU A 173 5.37 2.73 -13.97
CA GLU A 173 5.88 3.59 -15.04
C GLU A 173 5.48 3.13 -16.45
N GLY A 174 5.17 1.86 -16.64
CA GLY A 174 4.66 1.33 -17.90
C GLY A 174 3.16 1.52 -18.13
N ALA A 175 2.43 2.05 -17.13
CA ALA A 175 0.98 2.17 -17.18
C ALA A 175 0.48 2.94 -18.41
N LYS A 176 1.14 4.06 -18.76
CA LYS A 176 0.77 4.83 -19.95
C LYS A 176 0.98 4.04 -21.24
N ILE A 177 2.11 3.35 -21.37
CA ILE A 177 2.45 2.58 -22.57
C ILE A 177 1.38 1.52 -22.82
N LEU A 178 1.00 0.77 -21.77
CA LEU A 178 -0.04 -0.25 -21.89
C LEU A 178 -1.45 0.35 -22.07
N GLN A 179 -1.73 1.51 -21.49
CA GLN A 179 -2.99 2.22 -21.72
C GLN A 179 -3.11 2.70 -23.18
N ASP A 180 -2.01 3.14 -23.79
CA ASP A 180 -1.97 3.54 -25.21
C ASP A 180 -2.20 2.34 -26.15
N LEU A 181 -1.95 1.11 -25.69
CA LEU A 181 -2.31 -0.14 -26.39
C LEU A 181 -3.80 -0.51 -26.24
N GLY A 182 -4.56 0.25 -25.45
CA GLY A 182 -6.00 0.06 -25.24
C GLY A 182 -6.38 -0.63 -23.93
N ALA A 183 -5.41 -0.91 -23.05
CA ALA A 183 -5.69 -1.53 -21.76
C ALA A 183 -6.34 -0.55 -20.77
N ARG A 184 -7.20 -1.07 -19.89
CA ARG A 184 -7.73 -0.34 -18.73
C ARG A 184 -6.76 -0.46 -17.56
N ILE A 185 -6.48 0.66 -16.90
CA ILE A 185 -5.56 0.70 -15.76
C ILE A 185 -6.37 0.64 -14.47
N VAL A 186 -5.98 -0.26 -13.56
CA VAL A 186 -6.70 -0.54 -12.32
C VAL A 186 -5.72 -0.47 -11.15
N MET A 187 -6.02 0.36 -10.15
CA MET A 187 -5.29 0.44 -8.88
C MET A 187 -6.14 1.09 -7.81
N SER A 188 -5.65 1.12 -6.55
CA SER A 188 -6.36 1.76 -5.45
C SER A 188 -6.52 3.28 -5.66
N ALA A 189 -7.51 3.88 -5.00
CA ALA A 189 -7.67 5.34 -5.03
C ALA A 189 -6.46 6.08 -4.45
N ALA A 190 -5.81 5.48 -3.45
CA ALA A 190 -4.63 6.04 -2.81
C ALA A 190 -3.43 6.05 -3.77
N ASP A 191 -3.22 4.95 -4.51
CA ASP A 191 -2.14 4.82 -5.49
C ASP A 191 -2.35 5.70 -6.71
N TRP A 192 -3.60 5.87 -7.18
CA TRP A 192 -3.92 6.89 -8.18
C TRP A 192 -3.51 8.29 -7.70
N GLY A 193 -3.74 8.59 -6.42
CA GLY A 193 -3.31 9.83 -5.79
C GLY A 193 -1.79 9.95 -5.70
N LEU A 194 -1.09 8.86 -5.45
CA LEU A 194 0.38 8.85 -5.40
C LEU A 194 0.99 9.07 -6.78
N MET A 195 0.54 8.29 -7.77
CA MET A 195 1.00 8.33 -9.15
C MET A 195 0.81 9.72 -9.79
N LEU A 196 -0.39 10.31 -9.66
CA LEU A 196 -0.76 11.48 -10.46
C LEU A 196 -0.48 12.83 -9.78
N ASN A 197 -0.33 12.88 -8.46
CA ASN A 197 -0.05 14.13 -7.73
C ASN A 197 1.45 14.45 -7.60
N GLY A 198 2.32 13.58 -8.11
CA GLY A 198 3.78 13.72 -8.07
C GLY A 198 4.38 14.37 -9.32
N THR A 199 5.70 14.23 -9.45
CA THR A 199 6.41 14.51 -10.71
C THR A 199 5.88 13.56 -11.79
N PRO A 200 5.70 14.02 -13.05
CA PRO A 200 5.34 13.13 -14.14
C PRO A 200 6.26 11.92 -14.22
N LEU A 201 5.67 10.74 -14.41
CA LEU A 201 6.42 9.50 -14.62
C LEU A 201 7.30 9.64 -15.86
N PRO A 202 8.53 9.11 -15.85
CA PRO A 202 9.41 9.11 -17.02
C PRO A 202 8.80 8.47 -18.28
N GLY A 203 7.92 7.46 -18.13
CA GLY A 203 7.11 6.86 -19.21
C GLY A 203 5.84 7.64 -19.59
N GLY A 204 5.62 8.79 -18.95
CA GLY A 204 4.44 9.61 -19.02
C GLY A 204 3.29 9.11 -18.14
N ASN A 205 2.41 10.04 -17.75
CA ASN A 205 1.29 9.70 -16.87
C ASN A 205 0.14 9.06 -17.67
N PRO A 206 -0.41 7.92 -17.22
CA PRO A 206 -1.67 7.42 -17.77
C PRO A 206 -2.80 8.39 -17.41
N LYS A 207 -3.89 8.34 -18.17
CA LYS A 207 -5.17 8.91 -17.75
C LYS A 207 -5.67 8.11 -16.56
N ARG A 208 -6.13 8.81 -15.52
CA ARG A 208 -6.83 8.16 -14.40
C ARG A 208 -7.98 7.33 -14.94
N ASP A 209 -8.05 6.09 -14.49
CA ASP A 209 -8.99 5.11 -15.01
C ASP A 209 -9.76 4.43 -13.86
N MET A 210 -9.63 3.12 -13.68
CA MET A 210 -10.47 2.37 -12.75
C MET A 210 -9.87 2.38 -11.34
N VAL A 211 -10.71 2.63 -10.35
CA VAL A 211 -10.36 2.50 -8.93
C VAL A 211 -10.75 1.11 -8.46
N ALA A 212 -9.78 0.31 -8.02
CA ALA A 212 -10.04 -0.97 -7.37
C ALA A 212 -10.65 -0.74 -5.98
N THR A 213 -11.78 -1.41 -5.70
CA THR A 213 -12.35 -1.53 -4.36
C THR A 213 -12.57 -2.99 -4.01
N ASP A 214 -12.66 -3.31 -2.73
CA ASP A 214 -12.98 -4.67 -2.29
C ASP A 214 -14.34 -5.14 -2.87
N GLY A 215 -14.40 -6.41 -3.26
CA GLY A 215 -15.60 -7.03 -3.84
C GLY A 215 -15.90 -6.73 -5.32
N GLN A 216 -14.94 -6.21 -6.10
CA GLN A 216 -15.05 -5.97 -7.55
C GLN A 216 -14.23 -6.95 -8.40
#